data_AF-A0A534LY58-F1
#
_entry.id   AF-A0A534LY58-F1
#
_cell.length_a   1.000
_cell.length_b   1.000
_cell.length_c   1.000
_cell.angle_alpha   90.00
_cell.angle_beta   90.00
_cell.angle_gamma   90.00
#
_symmetry.space_group_name_H-M   'P 1'
#
loop_
_entity.id
_entity.type
_entity.pdbx_description
1 polymer ?
#
loop_
_entity_poly.entity_id
_entity_poly.type
_entity_poly.pdbx_seq_one_letter_code
_entity_poly.pdbx_strand_id
1 'polypeptide(L)'
;MTTELYADLDRSIRRRFGSLGDDARVKRTAAALEANGISVLRAADAAEAKRIVLGLIPDGSQVHHGASQSLEESGIAEEIEKSGRYEPLRPRIWSMDRTTQADEIRRLTSAADVMLGSVHAVTESGSLLTASASGSQLGPYVSGA
;
A
#
# COMPACT_ATOMS: atom_id res chain seq x y z
N MET A 1 5.34 -10.76 -24.90
CA MET A 1 3.92 -10.51 -25.18
C MET A 1 3.55 -9.26 -24.39
N THR A 2 3.72 -8.10 -25.02
CA THR A 2 3.41 -6.79 -24.44
C THR A 2 1.89 -6.69 -24.39
N THR A 3 1.31 -6.87 -23.21
CA THR A 3 -0.09 -6.50 -22.98
C THR A 3 -0.12 -4.98 -22.97
N GLU A 4 -0.21 -4.38 -24.15
CA GLU A 4 -0.71 -3.01 -24.28
C GLU A 4 -2.14 -3.03 -23.74
N LEU A 5 -2.28 -2.64 -22.47
CA LEU A 5 -3.57 -2.27 -21.90
C LEU A 5 -4.06 -1.06 -22.69
N TYR A 6 -4.99 -1.31 -23.61
CA TYR A 6 -5.70 -0.30 -24.37
C TYR A 6 -6.19 0.80 -23.43
N ALA A 7 -5.50 1.95 -23.42
CA ALA A 7 -5.72 3.05 -22.49
C ALA A 7 -6.89 3.96 -22.92
N ASP A 8 -7.86 3.44 -23.67
CA ASP A 8 -9.10 4.15 -23.97
C ASP A 8 -10.23 3.56 -23.11
N LEU A 9 -10.07 3.71 -21.79
CA LEU A 9 -11.16 3.47 -20.84
C LEU A 9 -12.40 4.22 -21.32
N ASP A 10 -13.50 3.51 -21.47
CA ASP A 10 -14.81 4.05 -21.87
C ASP A 10 -15.06 5.37 -21.12
N ARG A 11 -15.47 6.41 -21.87
CA ARG A 11 -15.75 7.75 -21.31
C ARG A 11 -16.70 7.69 -20.10
N SER A 12 -17.61 6.72 -20.06
CA SER A 12 -18.50 6.48 -18.92
C SER A 12 -17.75 5.99 -17.67
N ILE A 13 -16.76 5.12 -17.81
CA ILE A 13 -15.91 4.64 -16.72
C ILE A 13 -15.06 5.79 -16.20
N ARG A 14 -14.41 6.55 -17.09
CA ARG A 14 -13.62 7.73 -16.69
C ARG A 14 -14.47 8.77 -15.97
N ARG A 15 -15.70 9.05 -16.45
CA ARG A 15 -16.61 9.98 -15.77
C ARG A 15 -16.99 9.49 -14.37
N ARG A 16 -17.21 8.18 -14.22
CA ARG A 16 -17.64 7.58 -12.95
C ARG A 16 -16.53 7.48 -11.91
N PHE A 17 -15.30 7.12 -12.32
CA PHE A 17 -14.20 6.82 -11.39
C PHE A 17 -13.02 7.79 -11.45
N GLY A 18 -12.94 8.64 -12.48
CA GLY A 18 -11.88 9.64 -12.66
C GLY A 18 -12.21 11.02 -12.09
N SER A 19 -13.35 11.16 -11.39
CA SER A 19 -13.70 12.38 -10.67
C SER A 19 -13.35 12.25 -9.18
N LEU A 20 -12.75 13.30 -8.63
CA LEU A 20 -12.44 13.36 -7.20
C LEU A 20 -13.73 13.32 -6.37
N GLY A 21 -13.66 12.68 -5.21
CA GLY A 21 -14.74 12.77 -4.24
C GLY A 21 -14.78 14.14 -3.59
N ASP A 22 -16.00 14.61 -3.32
CA ASP A 22 -16.19 15.79 -2.50
C ASP A 22 -15.74 15.53 -1.04
N ASP A 23 -15.44 16.61 -0.33
CA ASP A 23 -14.91 16.55 1.03
C ASP A 23 -15.90 15.88 2.01
N ALA A 24 -17.21 16.07 1.81
CA ALA A 24 -18.22 15.45 2.65
C ALA A 24 -18.23 13.92 2.50
N ARG A 25 -18.06 13.41 1.28
CA ARG A 25 -17.92 11.98 0.98
C ARG A 25 -16.68 11.42 1.65
N VAL A 26 -15.52 12.08 1.51
CA VAL A 26 -14.27 11.65 2.15
C VAL A 26 -14.42 11.58 3.67
N LYS A 27 -15.03 12.58 4.30
CA LYS A 27 -15.27 12.60 5.76
C LYS A 27 -16.17 11.47 6.23
N ARG A 28 -17.27 11.19 5.52
CA ARG A 28 -18.16 10.06 5.87
C ARG A 28 -17.44 8.73 5.72
N THR A 29 -16.67 8.55 4.65
CA THR A 29 -15.86 7.34 4.44
C THR A 29 -14.82 7.15 5.56
N ALA A 30 -14.13 8.22 5.97
CA ALA A 30 -13.17 8.17 7.07
C ALA A 30 -13.85 7.74 8.38
N ALA A 31 -14.99 8.34 8.73
CA ALA A 31 -15.74 7.96 9.92
C ALA A 31 -16.23 6.50 9.87
N ALA A 32 -16.62 6.00 8.70
CA ALA A 32 -17.02 4.60 8.54
C ALA A 32 -15.85 3.63 8.69
N LEU A 33 -14.65 3.98 8.19
CA LEU A 33 -13.43 3.20 8.41
C LEU A 33 -13.08 3.15 9.91
N GLU A 34 -13.12 4.29 10.59
CA GLU A 34 -12.83 4.38 12.03
C GLU A 34 -13.83 3.58 12.86
N ALA A 35 -15.12 3.65 12.51
CA ALA A 35 -16.16 2.83 13.14
C ALA A 35 -15.93 1.32 12.95
N ASN A 36 -15.24 0.92 11.87
CA ASN A 36 -14.85 -0.46 11.59
C ASN A 36 -13.44 -0.81 12.13
N GLY A 37 -12.84 0.04 12.96
CA GLY A 37 -11.55 -0.23 13.61
C GLY A 37 -10.33 0.06 12.74
N ILE A 38 -10.49 0.79 11.63
CA ILE A 38 -9.40 1.19 10.74
C ILE A 38 -9.07 2.67 11.01
N SER A 39 -7.91 2.95 11.59
CA SER A 39 -7.47 4.34 11.81
C SER A 39 -7.22 5.07 10.50
N VAL A 40 -7.69 6.31 10.40
CA VAL A 40 -7.55 7.14 9.20
C VAL A 40 -6.78 8.41 9.53
N LEU A 41 -5.73 8.68 8.76
CA LEU A 41 -5.01 9.95 8.78
C LEU A 41 -5.10 10.59 7.39
N ARG A 42 -5.42 11.88 7.35
CA ARG A 42 -5.54 12.64 6.10
C ARG A 42 -4.35 13.58 5.95
N ALA A 43 -3.75 13.55 4.76
CA ALA A 43 -2.75 14.51 4.33
C ALA A 43 -3.34 15.45 3.27
N ALA A 44 -2.90 16.69 3.24
CA ALA A 44 -3.24 17.67 2.21
C ALA A 44 -2.54 17.39 0.88
N ASP A 45 -1.35 16.79 0.94
CA ASP A 45 -0.52 16.49 -0.23
C ASP A 45 0.42 15.29 0.02
N ALA A 46 1.21 14.93 -1.00
CA ALA A 46 2.14 13.82 -0.94
C ALA A 46 3.29 14.03 0.06
N ALA A 47 3.75 15.26 0.28
CA ALA A 47 4.83 15.55 1.22
C ALA A 47 4.36 15.38 2.67
N GLU A 48 3.15 15.85 2.98
CA GLU A 48 2.53 15.62 4.27
C GLU A 48 2.23 14.12 4.47
N ALA A 49 1.76 13.41 3.45
CA ALA A 49 1.54 11.97 3.51
C ALA A 49 2.84 11.23 3.84
N LYS A 50 3.95 11.57 3.14
CA LYS A 50 5.27 11.01 3.41
C LYS A 50 5.70 11.26 4.85
N ARG A 51 5.56 12.50 5.35
CA ARG A 51 5.89 12.83 6.75
C ARG A 51 5.07 12.02 7.75
N ILE A 52 3.75 11.91 7.55
CA ILE A 52 2.86 11.16 8.44
C ILE A 52 3.26 9.68 8.46
N VAL A 53 3.36 9.04 7.28
CA VAL A 53 3.65 7.61 7.17
C VAL A 53 5.00 7.27 7.81
N LEU A 54 6.06 8.00 7.47
CA LEU A 54 7.39 7.73 8.02
C LEU A 54 7.50 8.00 9.52
N GLY A 55 6.66 8.90 10.06
CA GLY A 55 6.57 9.16 11.49
C GLY A 55 5.86 8.07 12.30
N LEU A 56 5.15 7.16 11.63
CA LEU A 56 4.49 6.01 12.27
C LEU A 56 5.39 4.77 12.34
N ILE A 57 6.46 4.73 11.54
CA ILE A 57 7.34 3.57 11.44
C ILE A 57 8.51 3.75 12.41
N PRO A 58 8.69 2.86 13.41
CA PRO A 58 9.86 2.90 14.26
C PRO A 58 11.16 2.74 13.46
N ASP A 59 12.22 3.42 13.88
CA ASP A 59 13.55 3.23 13.30
C ASP A 59 14.03 1.77 13.53
N GLY A 60 14.68 1.19 12.53
CA GLY A 60 15.17 -0.19 12.54
C GLY A 60 14.11 -1.26 12.26
N SER A 61 12.84 -0.90 12.07
CA SER A 61 11.79 -1.87 11.71
C SER A 61 12.07 -2.54 10.36
N GLN A 62 11.72 -3.82 10.26
CA GLN A 62 11.61 -4.54 9.00
C GLN A 62 10.36 -4.05 8.25
N VAL A 63 10.59 -3.32 7.16
CA VAL A 63 9.50 -2.74 6.37
C VAL A 63 9.36 -3.50 5.06
N HIS A 64 8.16 -4.02 4.82
CA HIS A 64 7.78 -4.53 3.52
C HIS A 64 6.76 -3.61 2.86
N HIS A 65 6.79 -3.57 1.53
CA HIS A 65 5.71 -2.96 0.77
C HIS A 65 5.48 -3.71 -0.53
N GLY A 66 4.20 -3.77 -0.92
CA GLY A 66 3.80 -4.32 -2.20
C GLY A 66 3.97 -3.32 -3.34
N ALA A 67 3.51 -3.70 -4.54
CA ALA A 67 3.44 -2.77 -5.66
C ALA A 67 2.41 -1.67 -5.36
N SER A 68 2.84 -0.41 -5.34
CA SER A 68 1.97 0.72 -5.04
C SER A 68 2.47 2.00 -5.69
N GLN A 69 1.78 2.47 -6.72
CA GLN A 69 2.11 3.72 -7.38
C GLN A 69 2.05 4.92 -6.42
N SER A 70 1.13 4.91 -5.45
CA SER A 70 1.04 5.95 -4.43
C SER A 70 2.30 6.04 -3.55
N LEU A 71 2.91 4.90 -3.19
CA LEU A 71 4.16 4.89 -2.42
C LEU A 71 5.37 5.36 -3.24
N GLU A 72 5.40 5.00 -4.53
CA GLU A 72 6.45 5.45 -5.46
C GLU A 72 6.35 6.96 -5.71
N GLU A 73 5.18 7.46 -6.10
CA GLU A 73 4.98 8.88 -6.45
C GLU A 73 5.11 9.83 -5.25
N SER A 74 4.78 9.36 -4.04
CA SER A 74 5.02 10.14 -2.81
C SER A 74 6.46 10.08 -2.31
N GLY A 75 7.33 9.26 -2.92
CA GLY A 75 8.71 9.07 -2.50
C GLY A 75 8.86 8.36 -1.15
N ILE A 76 7.81 7.65 -0.69
CA ILE A 76 7.82 6.85 0.55
C ILE A 76 8.63 5.57 0.34
N ALA A 77 8.41 4.88 -0.80
CA ALA A 77 9.14 3.66 -1.12
C ALA A 77 10.65 3.90 -1.18
N GLU A 78 11.07 4.96 -1.86
CA GLU A 78 12.48 5.36 -1.94
C GLU A 78 13.08 5.66 -0.56
N GLU A 79 12.35 6.37 0.30
CA GLU A 79 12.83 6.66 1.66
C GLU A 79 13.04 5.39 2.47
N ILE A 80 12.10 4.45 2.39
CA ILE A 80 12.16 3.17 3.11
C ILE A 80 13.40 2.38 2.66
N GLU A 81 13.65 2.32 1.36
CA GLU A 81 14.73 1.52 0.80
C GLU A 81 16.12 2.16 0.95
N LYS A 82 16.23 3.49 0.94
CA LYS A 82 17.52 4.19 0.79
C LYS A 82 17.96 5.04 1.97
N SER A 83 17.06 5.41 2.90
CA SER A 83 17.42 6.30 4.01
C SER A 83 18.39 5.69 5.02
N GLY A 84 18.46 4.36 5.10
CA GLY A 84 19.20 3.63 6.13
C GLY A 84 18.53 3.65 7.51
N ARG A 85 17.31 4.21 7.63
CA ARG A 85 16.54 4.25 8.89
C ARG A 85 15.78 2.96 9.17
N TYR A 86 15.58 2.12 8.17
CA TYR A 86 14.74 0.92 8.22
C TYR A 86 15.49 -0.28 7.65
N GLU A 87 14.95 -1.47 7.89
CA GLU A 87 15.39 -2.72 7.27
C GLU A 87 14.45 -3.09 6.11
N PRO A 88 14.71 -2.65 4.87
CA PRO A 88 13.80 -2.88 3.75
C PRO A 88 13.82 -4.35 3.31
N LEU A 89 12.68 -5.05 3.43
CA LEU A 89 12.61 -6.46 3.09
C LEU A 89 12.57 -6.72 1.58
N ARG A 90 12.06 -5.76 0.80
CA ARG A 90 11.84 -5.95 -0.64
C ARG A 90 13.14 -6.19 -1.43
N PRO A 91 14.21 -5.37 -1.30
CA PRO A 91 15.49 -5.65 -1.95
C PRO A 91 16.10 -6.99 -1.52
N ARG A 92 15.99 -7.34 -0.23
CA ARG A 92 16.46 -8.63 0.30
C ARG A 92 15.74 -9.80 -0.38
N ILE A 93 14.41 -9.79 -0.37
CA ILE A 93 13.59 -10.84 -1.00
C ILE A 93 13.90 -10.97 -2.50
N TRP A 94 14.14 -9.86 -3.19
CA TRP A 94 14.44 -9.86 -4.63
C TRP A 94 15.81 -10.45 -4.96
N SER A 95 16.74 -10.40 -4.03
CA SER A 95 18.07 -11.02 -4.18
C SER A 95 18.09 -12.53 -3.88
N MET A 96 17.02 -13.08 -3.34
CA MET A 96 16.94 -14.48 -2.90
C MET A 96 16.58 -15.45 -4.02
N ASP A 97 17.08 -16.68 -3.91
CA ASP A 97 16.77 -17.77 -4.83
C ASP A 97 15.40 -18.39 -4.50
N ARG A 98 14.46 -18.31 -5.45
CA ARG A 98 13.09 -18.81 -5.26
C ARG A 98 12.96 -20.33 -5.23
N THR A 99 13.96 -21.07 -5.68
CA THR A 99 13.96 -22.54 -5.69
C THR A 99 14.41 -23.08 -4.33
N THR A 100 15.46 -22.48 -3.76
CA THR A 100 16.12 -22.97 -2.54
C THR A 100 15.69 -22.21 -1.28
N GLN A 101 15.20 -20.97 -1.42
CA GLN A 101 14.85 -20.09 -0.29
C GLN A 101 13.37 -19.71 -0.27
N ALA A 102 12.50 -20.46 -0.96
CA ALA A 102 11.07 -20.16 -1.06
C ALA A 102 10.38 -19.97 0.31
N ASP A 103 10.73 -20.80 1.29
CA ASP A 103 10.12 -20.74 2.63
C ASP A 103 10.57 -19.51 3.41
N GLU A 104 11.82 -19.11 3.27
CA GLU A 104 12.32 -17.88 3.88
C GLU A 104 11.68 -16.65 3.25
N ILE A 105 11.49 -16.63 1.93
CA ILE A 105 10.74 -15.58 1.24
C ILE A 105 9.34 -15.46 1.82
N ARG A 106 8.61 -16.59 1.98
CA ARG A 106 7.25 -16.60 2.54
C ARG A 106 7.20 -16.07 3.97
N ARG A 107 8.19 -16.38 4.80
CA ARG A 107 8.28 -15.86 6.18
C ARG A 107 8.51 -14.36 6.17
N LEU A 108 9.52 -13.89 5.43
CA LEU A 108 9.85 -12.46 5.34
C LEU A 108 8.68 -11.63 4.78
N THR A 109 7.96 -12.13 3.78
CA THR A 109 6.82 -11.40 3.21
C THR A 109 5.61 -11.35 4.14
N SER A 110 5.45 -12.35 5.02
CA SER A 110 4.22 -12.52 5.80
C SER A 110 4.28 -11.92 7.21
N ALA A 111 5.48 -11.64 7.73
CA ALA A 111 5.72 -11.22 9.11
C ALA A 111 6.78 -10.11 9.18
N ALA A 112 6.60 -9.08 8.35
CA ALA A 112 7.37 -7.84 8.47
C ALA A 112 6.86 -7.05 9.70
N ASP A 113 7.68 -6.21 10.33
CA ASP A 113 7.19 -5.38 11.43
C ASP A 113 6.16 -4.34 10.94
N VAL A 114 6.32 -3.88 9.69
CA VAL A 114 5.39 -2.96 9.03
C VAL A 114 5.19 -3.38 7.58
N MET A 115 3.93 -3.46 7.16
CA MET A 115 3.54 -3.62 5.75
C MET A 115 2.88 -2.35 5.22
N LEU A 116 3.35 -1.86 4.07
CA LEU A 116 2.72 -0.75 3.35
C LEU A 116 2.18 -1.17 1.98
N GLY A 117 1.14 -0.48 1.56
CA GLY A 117 0.72 -0.48 0.17
C GLY A 117 -0.63 0.17 -0.04
N SER A 118 -0.98 0.32 -1.32
CA SER A 118 -2.28 0.83 -1.73
C SER A 118 -3.35 -0.26 -1.68
N VAL A 119 -4.59 0.18 -1.76
CA VAL A 119 -5.78 -0.64 -1.98
C VAL A 119 -6.44 -0.24 -3.30
N HIS A 120 -7.23 -1.12 -3.88
CA HIS A 120 -7.93 -0.88 -5.14
C HIS A 120 -9.18 -0.02 -4.95
N ALA A 121 -9.82 -0.13 -3.79
CA ALA A 121 -10.96 0.73 -3.44
C ALA A 121 -11.05 0.93 -1.92
N VAL A 122 -11.62 2.08 -1.56
CA VAL A 122 -12.09 2.41 -0.23
C VAL A 122 -13.59 2.69 -0.35
N THR A 123 -14.43 1.96 0.36
CA THR A 123 -15.89 2.10 0.25
C THR A 123 -16.42 3.10 1.27
N GLU A 124 -17.52 3.80 0.94
CA GLU A 124 -18.20 4.70 1.90
C GLU A 124 -18.76 3.96 3.13
N SER A 125 -18.89 2.62 3.05
CA SER A 125 -19.25 1.75 4.17
C SER A 125 -18.07 1.36 5.08
N GLY A 126 -16.87 1.90 4.83
CA GLY A 126 -15.70 1.66 5.67
C GLY A 126 -14.99 0.33 5.40
N SER A 127 -14.92 -0.11 4.14
CA SER A 127 -14.20 -1.33 3.75
C SER A 127 -13.08 -1.03 2.76
N LEU A 128 -12.00 -1.82 2.82
CA LEU A 128 -10.87 -1.76 1.92
C LEU A 128 -10.91 -2.97 0.97
N LEU A 129 -10.77 -2.73 -0.33
CA LEU A 129 -10.67 -3.79 -1.33
C LEU A 129 -9.24 -3.89 -1.82
N THR A 130 -8.65 -5.07 -1.70
CA THR A 130 -7.35 -5.39 -2.28
C THR A 130 -7.44 -6.64 -3.14
N ALA A 131 -6.70 -6.66 -4.24
CA ALA A 131 -6.48 -7.83 -5.07
C ALA A 131 -4.97 -7.99 -5.26
N SER A 132 -4.46 -9.22 -5.15
CA SER A 132 -3.03 -9.48 -5.26
C SER A 132 -2.80 -10.76 -6.04
N ALA A 133 -2.10 -10.66 -7.17
CA ALA A 133 -1.83 -11.80 -8.05
C ALA A 133 -0.94 -12.86 -7.36
N SER A 134 0.05 -12.44 -6.58
CA SER A 134 0.91 -13.35 -5.82
C SER A 134 0.38 -13.69 -4.43
N GLY A 135 -0.65 -12.98 -3.96
CA GLY A 135 -1.19 -13.10 -2.59
C GLY A 135 -0.30 -12.49 -1.50
N SER A 136 0.94 -12.06 -1.81
CA SER A 136 1.94 -11.62 -0.83
C SER A 136 1.50 -10.48 0.09
N GLN A 137 0.63 -9.58 -0.37
CA GLN A 137 0.11 -8.47 0.45
C GLN A 137 -1.10 -8.85 1.29
N LEU A 138 -1.79 -9.95 0.96
CA LEU A 138 -3.07 -10.30 1.55
C LEU A 138 -2.92 -10.69 3.01
N GLY A 139 -1.95 -11.55 3.32
CA GLY A 139 -1.66 -12.00 4.70
C GLY A 139 -1.43 -10.80 5.63
N PRO A 140 -0.38 -10.00 5.41
CA PRO A 140 -0.09 -8.84 6.25
C PRO A 140 -1.23 -7.82 6.36
N TYR A 141 -2.04 -7.63 5.31
CA TYR A 141 -3.19 -6.71 5.37
C TYR A 141 -4.32 -7.22 6.28
N VAL A 142 -4.50 -8.53 6.43
CA VAL A 142 -5.63 -9.09 7.21
C VAL A 142 -5.23 -9.57 8.60
N SER A 143 -4.01 -10.08 8.77
CA SER A 143 -3.53 -10.59 10.06
C SER A 143 -2.78 -9.56 10.90
N GLY A 144 -2.48 -8.40 10.31
CA GLY A 144 -1.40 -7.55 10.80
C GLY A 144 -0.05 -8.03 10.30
N ALA A 145 0.91 -7.11 10.33
CA ALA A 145 2.32 -7.34 10.06
C ALA A 145 2.98 -7.86 11.34
#